data_AF-A0A183DUF7-F1
#
_entry.id   AF-A0A183DUF7-F1
#
_cell.length_a   1.000
_cell.length_b   1.000
_cell.length_c   1.000
_cell.angle_alpha   90.00
_cell.angle_beta   90.00
_cell.angle_gamma   90.00
#
_symmetry.space_group_name_H-M   'P 1'
#
loop_
_entity.id
_entity.type
_entity.pdbx_description
1 polymer ?
#
loop_
_entity_poly.entity_id
_entity_poly.type
_entity_poly.pdbx_seq_one_letter_code
_entity_poly.pdbx_strand_id
1 'polypeptide(L)'
;MTGEFYGTIKPQANFNAEEAADRLYEAMKGPGCDKYKVIQVIAHCNNAQRQMMRTPYKNKYGKDLSEELKKELSGDFEDVILALMDTPTKYDAMQLQKAMKVCLCFLYHNCGLY
;
A
#
# COMPACT_ATOMS: atom_id res chain seq x y z
N MET A 1 17.66 -5.61 -26.97
CA MET A 1 18.12 -4.86 -25.79
C MET A 1 17.38 -5.39 -24.57
N THR A 2 17.86 -6.48 -23.96
CA THR A 2 17.35 -6.91 -22.64
C THR A 2 18.14 -6.15 -21.60
N GLY A 3 17.70 -4.93 -21.25
CA GLY A 3 18.30 -4.18 -20.15
C GLY A 3 18.20 -5.00 -18.86
N GLU A 4 19.31 -5.15 -18.14
CA GLU A 4 19.33 -5.84 -16.86
C GLU A 4 18.36 -5.15 -15.88
N PHE A 5 17.48 -5.92 -15.26
CA PHE A 5 16.57 -5.42 -14.24
C PHE A 5 17.28 -5.44 -12.88
N TYR A 6 17.59 -4.27 -12.33
CA TYR A 6 18.29 -4.11 -11.05
C TYR A 6 17.36 -4.05 -9.82
N GLY A 7 16.04 -4.13 -10.03
CA GLY A 7 15.07 -4.11 -8.93
C GLY A 7 15.04 -5.42 -8.14
N THR A 8 14.78 -5.34 -6.83
CA THR A 8 14.62 -6.52 -5.97
C THR A 8 13.26 -7.20 -6.16
N ILE A 9 12.20 -6.42 -6.40
CA ILE A 9 10.84 -6.93 -6.63
C ILE A 9 10.63 -7.12 -8.14
N LYS A 10 10.56 -8.37 -8.57
CA LYS A 10 10.31 -8.77 -9.96
C LYS A 10 8.80 -9.01 -10.18
N PRO A 11 8.28 -8.82 -11.40
CA PRO A 11 6.91 -9.22 -11.72
C PRO A 11 6.74 -10.73 -11.56
N GLN A 12 5.65 -11.15 -10.92
CA GLN A 12 5.28 -12.56 -10.84
C GLN A 12 4.73 -13.05 -12.20
N ALA A 13 5.30 -14.13 -12.76
CA ALA A 13 4.97 -14.59 -14.11
C ALA A 13 3.52 -15.11 -14.25
N ASN A 14 3.02 -15.84 -13.25
CA ASN A 14 1.66 -16.41 -13.23
C ASN A 14 0.80 -15.70 -12.19
N PHE A 15 0.65 -14.40 -12.34
CA PHE A 15 -0.09 -13.59 -11.37
C PHE A 15 -1.59 -13.61 -11.64
N ASN A 16 -2.36 -14.05 -10.64
CA ASN A 16 -3.82 -13.96 -10.65
C ASN A 16 -4.28 -12.89 -9.65
N ALA A 17 -4.84 -11.80 -10.16
CA ALA A 17 -5.29 -10.67 -9.34
C ALA A 17 -6.48 -11.01 -8.44
N GLU A 18 -7.38 -11.89 -8.88
CA GLU A 18 -8.54 -12.32 -8.10
C GLU A 18 -8.11 -13.21 -6.93
N GLU A 19 -7.25 -14.19 -7.18
CA GLU A 19 -6.73 -15.07 -6.14
C GLU A 19 -5.94 -14.29 -5.08
N ALA A 20 -5.15 -13.31 -5.52
CA ALA A 20 -4.41 -12.45 -4.60
C ALA A 20 -5.34 -11.55 -3.76
N ALA A 21 -6.43 -11.04 -4.35
CA ALA A 21 -7.47 -10.31 -3.63
C ALA A 21 -8.17 -11.19 -2.58
N ASP A 22 -8.48 -12.45 -2.92
CA ASP A 22 -9.10 -13.40 -2.00
C ASP A 22 -8.19 -13.73 -0.82
N ARG A 23 -6.90 -13.96 -1.09
CA ARG A 23 -5.91 -14.21 -0.04
C ARG A 23 -5.76 -13.03 0.91
N LEU A 24 -5.85 -11.80 0.40
CA LEU A 24 -5.83 -10.59 1.23
C LEU A 24 -7.08 -10.47 2.09
N TYR A 25 -8.26 -10.77 1.52
CA TYR A 25 -9.51 -10.75 2.27
C TYR A 25 -9.52 -11.77 3.41
N GLU A 26 -9.10 -13.01 3.14
CA GLU A 26 -9.01 -14.06 4.16
C GLU A 26 -7.96 -13.74 5.24
N ALA A 27 -6.90 -13.00 4.90
CA ALA A 27 -5.93 -12.51 5.88
C ALA A 27 -6.49 -11.43 6.81
N MET A 28 -7.53 -10.69 6.39
CA MET A 28 -8.15 -9.59 7.14
C MET A 28 -9.44 -9.99 7.87
N LYS A 29 -10.12 -11.05 7.44
CA LYS A 29 -11.44 -11.46 7.96
C LYS A 29 -11.41 -12.15 9.35
N GLY A 30 -10.26 -12.68 9.77
CA GLY A 30 -10.12 -13.47 11.00
C GLY A 30 -9.93 -12.64 12.28
N PRO A 31 -10.12 -13.23 13.47
CA PRO A 31 -9.80 -12.58 14.75
C PRO A 31 -8.29 -12.34 14.83
N GLY A 32 -7.88 -11.11 14.58
CA GLY A 32 -6.48 -10.73 14.38
C GLY A 32 -6.07 -10.87 12.92
N CYS A 33 -5.58 -9.78 12.33
CA CYS A 33 -5.06 -9.76 10.98
C CYS A 33 -3.78 -10.62 10.85
N ASP A 34 -3.75 -11.51 9.86
CA ASP A 34 -2.57 -12.31 9.55
C ASP A 34 -1.56 -11.48 8.73
N LYS A 35 -0.75 -10.70 9.46
CA LYS A 35 0.28 -9.81 8.89
C LYS A 35 1.25 -10.55 7.96
N TYR A 36 1.55 -11.82 8.25
CA TYR A 36 2.45 -12.62 7.42
C TYR A 36 1.84 -12.90 6.05
N LYS A 37 0.55 -13.26 5.98
CA LYS A 37 -0.14 -13.45 4.69
C LYS A 37 -0.22 -12.15 3.88
N VAL A 38 -0.46 -11.02 4.54
CA VAL A 38 -0.47 -9.71 3.88
C VAL A 38 0.90 -9.41 3.25
N ILE A 39 2.00 -9.61 4.00
CA ILE A 39 3.37 -9.44 3.48
C ILE A 39 3.62 -10.38 2.30
N GLN A 40 3.25 -11.66 2.43
CA GLN A 40 3.48 -12.66 1.39
C GLN A 40 2.83 -12.27 0.07
N VAL A 41 1.62 -11.72 0.08
CA VAL A 41 0.97 -11.28 -1.16
C VAL A 41 1.59 -9.98 -1.68
N ILE A 42 1.72 -8.95 -0.83
CA ILE A 42 2.11 -7.61 -1.29
C ILE A 42 3.60 -7.54 -1.67
N ALA A 43 4.50 -8.18 -0.91
CA ALA A 43 5.95 -8.09 -1.14
C ALA A 43 6.41 -8.85 -2.39
N HIS A 44 5.69 -9.91 -2.80
CA HIS A 44 6.03 -10.70 -3.99
C HIS A 44 5.40 -10.17 -5.29
N CYS A 45 4.50 -9.19 -5.20
CA CYS A 45 3.89 -8.55 -6.35
C CYS A 45 4.58 -7.21 -6.66
N ASN A 46 4.80 -6.92 -7.94
CA ASN A 46 5.27 -5.58 -8.34
C ASN A 46 4.15 -4.53 -8.22
N ASN A 47 4.48 -3.25 -8.36
CA ASN A 47 3.49 -2.18 -8.18
C ASN A 47 2.32 -2.28 -9.18
N ALA A 48 2.59 -2.63 -10.45
CA ALA A 48 1.54 -2.81 -11.45
C ALA A 48 0.54 -3.91 -11.07
N GLN A 49 1.04 -5.06 -10.59
CA GLN A 49 0.21 -6.16 -10.09
C GLN A 49 -0.58 -5.74 -8.84
N ARG A 50 0.00 -4.93 -7.95
CA ARG A 50 -0.73 -4.34 -6.81
C ARG A 50 -1.90 -3.46 -7.24
N GLN A 51 -1.73 -2.64 -8.29
CA GLN A 51 -2.85 -1.88 -8.83
C GLN A 51 -3.92 -2.79 -9.43
N MET A 52 -3.52 -3.87 -10.12
CA MET A 52 -4.45 -4.84 -10.69
C MET A 52 -5.30 -5.55 -9.62
N MET A 53 -4.80 -5.75 -8.39
CA MET A 53 -5.57 -6.37 -7.30
C MET A 53 -6.69 -5.48 -6.73
N ARG A 54 -6.56 -4.15 -6.82
CA ARG A 54 -7.53 -3.22 -6.25
C ARG A 54 -8.91 -3.39 -6.88
N THR A 55 -8.97 -3.56 -8.20
CA THR A 55 -10.21 -3.74 -8.97
C THR A 55 -11.01 -4.99 -8.58
N PRO A 56 -10.45 -6.23 -8.66
CA PRO A 56 -11.19 -7.43 -8.27
C PRO A 56 -11.56 -7.45 -6.80
N TYR A 57 -10.71 -6.92 -5.90
CA TYR A 57 -11.05 -6.80 -4.48
C TYR A 57 -12.29 -5.93 -4.27
N LYS A 58 -12.31 -4.74 -4.91
CA LYS A 58 -13.46 -3.83 -4.83
C LYS A 58 -14.72 -4.43 -5.45
N ASN A 59 -14.59 -5.12 -6.58
CA ASN A 59 -15.74 -5.74 -7.25
C ASN A 59 -16.34 -6.90 -6.44
N LYS A 60 -15.50 -7.71 -5.79
CA LYS A 60 -15.93 -8.91 -5.07
C LYS A 60 -16.44 -8.63 -3.66
N TYR A 61 -15.81 -7.69 -2.96
CA TYR A 61 -16.09 -7.40 -1.55
C TYR A 61 -16.76 -6.05 -1.32
N GLY A 62 -16.87 -5.19 -2.34
CA GLY A 62 -17.49 -3.87 -2.23
C GLY A 62 -16.71 -2.87 -1.35
N LYS A 63 -15.47 -3.20 -0.98
CA LYS A 63 -14.61 -2.42 -0.08
C LYS A 63 -13.35 -1.95 -0.80
N ASP A 64 -12.83 -0.80 -0.42
CA ASP A 64 -11.50 -0.38 -0.90
C ASP A 64 -10.41 -1.13 -0.14
N LEU A 65 -9.52 -1.79 -0.89
CA LEU A 65 -8.43 -2.56 -0.32
C LEU A 65 -7.50 -1.71 0.56
N SER A 66 -7.24 -0.45 0.17
CA SER A 66 -6.34 0.44 0.90
C SER A 66 -6.97 0.90 2.21
N GLU A 67 -8.28 1.12 2.23
CA GLU A 67 -9.01 1.47 3.45
C GLU A 67 -9.11 0.29 4.41
N GLU A 68 -9.32 -0.92 3.92
CA GLU A 68 -9.38 -2.11 4.78
C GLU A 68 -8.01 -2.40 5.41
N LEU A 69 -6.93 -2.30 4.61
CA LEU A 69 -5.55 -2.39 5.12
C LEU A 69 -5.28 -1.37 6.23
N LYS A 70 -5.80 -0.15 6.08
CA LYS A 70 -5.65 0.91 7.08
C LYS A 70 -6.41 0.64 8.39
N LYS A 71 -7.53 -0.09 8.33
CA LYS A 71 -8.31 -0.43 9.54
C LYS A 71 -7.68 -1.57 10.33
N GLU A 72 -7.13 -2.56 9.62
CA GLU A 72 -6.59 -3.78 10.22
C GLU A 72 -5.12 -3.63 10.66
N LEU A 73 -4.37 -2.72 10.04
CA LEU A 73 -2.96 -2.48 10.34
C LEU A 73 -2.80 -1.18 11.15
N SER A 74 -1.69 -1.08 11.87
CA SER A 74 -1.33 0.11 12.63
C SER A 74 0.18 0.29 12.74
N GLY A 75 0.60 1.53 12.97
CA GLY A 75 2.00 1.93 13.15
C GLY A 75 2.82 1.82 11.86
N ASP A 76 4.13 1.63 12.00
CA ASP A 76 5.07 1.61 10.86
C ASP A 76 4.73 0.54 9.80
N PHE A 77 4.09 -0.56 10.23
CA PHE A 77 3.67 -1.63 9.34
C PHE A 77 2.55 -1.18 8.40
N GLU A 78 1.58 -0.41 8.90
CA GLU A 78 0.52 0.20 8.07
C GLU A 78 1.14 1.12 7.03
N ASP A 79 2.04 2.02 7.47
CA ASP A 79 2.66 3.01 6.60
C ASP A 79 3.42 2.38 5.43
N VAL A 80 4.21 1.32 5.69
CA VAL A 80 4.96 0.61 4.64
C VAL A 80 4.01 -0.12 3.68
N ILE A 81 2.98 -0.78 4.18
CA ILE A 81 2.06 -1.54 3.32
C ILE A 81 1.22 -0.60 2.45
N LEU A 82 0.71 0.50 3.00
CA LEU A 82 -0.02 1.51 2.23
C LEU A 82 0.89 2.21 1.20
N ALA A 83 2.13 2.52 1.57
CA ALA A 83 3.14 3.05 0.65
C ALA A 83 3.37 2.14 -0.57
N LEU A 84 3.51 0.84 -0.32
CA LEU A 84 3.72 -0.17 -1.35
C LEU A 84 2.52 -0.32 -2.29
N MET A 85 1.30 -0.04 -1.80
CA MET A 85 0.07 -0.14 -2.57
C MET A 85 -0.20 1.09 -3.46
N ASP A 86 0.38 2.24 -3.16
CA ASP A 86 0.22 3.45 -3.97
C ASP A 86 1.12 3.44 -5.21
N THR A 87 0.71 4.16 -6.25
CA THR A 87 1.56 4.34 -7.44
C THR A 87 2.78 5.19 -7.06
N PRO A 88 3.95 4.98 -7.68
CA PRO A 88 5.16 5.73 -7.35
C PRO A 88 4.94 7.25 -7.38
N THR A 89 4.27 7.75 -8.42
CA THR A 89 3.94 9.17 -8.58
C THR A 89 3.06 9.71 -7.47
N LYS A 90 2.07 8.93 -7.01
CA LYS A 90 1.19 9.32 -5.92
C LYS A 90 1.94 9.31 -4.59
N TYR A 91 2.77 8.29 -4.37
CA TYR A 91 3.57 8.17 -3.17
C TYR A 91 4.55 9.34 -3.04
N ASP A 92 5.29 9.66 -4.10
CA ASP A 92 6.22 10.78 -4.14
C ASP A 92 5.52 12.10 -3.83
N ALA A 93 4.40 12.38 -4.51
CA ALA A 93 3.59 13.58 -4.27
C ALA A 93 3.10 13.68 -2.82
N MET A 94 2.66 12.55 -2.23
CA MET A 94 2.24 12.48 -0.85
C MET A 94 3.41 12.74 0.12
N GLN A 95 4.59 12.19 -0.14
CA GLN A 95 5.77 12.43 0.70
C GLN A 95 6.25 13.87 0.63
N LEU A 96 6.26 14.47 -0.57
CA LEU A 96 6.55 15.90 -0.74
C LEU A 96 5.55 16.77 0.01
N GLN A 97 4.24 16.48 -0.10
CA GLN A 97 3.20 17.19 0.63
C GLN A 97 3.38 17.05 2.15
N LYS A 98 3.66 15.83 2.65
CA LYS A 98 3.92 15.57 4.07
C LYS A 98 5.12 16.38 4.57
N ALA A 99 6.23 16.35 3.84
CA ALA A 99 7.44 17.10 4.19
C ALA A 99 7.20 18.62 4.25
N MET A 100 6.46 19.16 3.28
CA MET A 100 6.13 20.59 3.25
C MET A 100 5.14 20.99 4.36
N LYS A 101 4.19 20.12 4.71
CA LYS A 101 3.20 20.37 5.77
C LYS A 101 3.83 20.44 7.17
N VAL A 102 4.89 19.66 7.43
CA VAL A 102 5.63 19.71 8.70
C VAL A 102 6.24 21.09 8.93
N CYS A 103 6.69 21.76 7.87
CA CYS A 103 7.21 23.13 7.96
C CYS A 103 6.14 24.15 8.38
N LEU A 104 4.88 23.95 7.95
CA LEU A 104 3.77 24.82 8.36
C LEU A 104 3.42 24.68 9.84
N CYS A 105 3.48 23.46 10.40
CA CYS A 105 3.13 23.27 11.81
C CYS A 105 4.18 23.87 12.76
N PHE A 106 5.47 23.82 12.38
CA PHE A 106 6.51 24.57 13.10
C PHE A 106 6.29 26.07 13.05
N LEU A 107 5.86 26.62 11.91
CA LEU A 107 5.53 28.04 11.81
C LEU A 107 4.29 28.40 12.65
N TYR A 108 3.25 27.57 12.68
CA TYR A 108 2.06 27.87 13.49
C TYR A 108 2.28 27.72 15.00
N HIS A 109 3.16 26.83 15.45
CA HIS A 109 3.45 26.66 16.89
C HIS A 109 4.63 27.51 17.41
N ASN A 110 5.56 27.96 16.55
CA ASN A 110 6.68 28.85 16.95
C ASN A 110 6.50 30.31 16.51
N CYS A 111 5.58 30.64 15.61
CA CYS A 111 5.46 32.02 15.09
C CYS A 111 4.29 32.82 15.67
N GLY A 112 3.53 32.28 16.64
CA GLY A 112 2.64 33.09 17.50
C GLY A 112 1.78 34.12 16.77
N LEU A 113 1.16 33.76 15.65
CA LEU A 113 0.18 34.62 14.98
C LEU A 113 -1.18 34.38 15.63
N TYR A 114 -1.49 35.25 16.59
CA TYR A 114 -2.86 35.64 16.96
C TYR A 114 -3.52 36.37 15.79
#